data_AF-A0A257DCJ5-F1
#
_entry.id   AF-A0A257DCJ5-F1
#
_cell.length_a   1.000
_cell.length_b   1.000
_cell.length_c   1.000
_cell.angle_alpha   90.00
_cell.angle_beta   90.00
_cell.angle_gamma   90.00
#
_symmetry.space_group_name_H-M   'P 1'
#
loop_
_entity.id
_entity.type
_entity.pdbx_description
1 polymer ?
#
loop_
_entity_poly.entity_id
_entity_poly.type
_entity_poly.pdbx_seq_one_letter_code
_entity_poly.pdbx_strand_id
1 'polypeptide(L)'
;MAQFDVYANPSSRQRDGIPYLVVMQSDLLDHLPTRLVMPLVVERFNAASLPSRLIPSFRIGGQTLHLWPQQTATILSRMLGEPVASLKGDQSRLLDALDAVVSGI
;
A
#
# COMPACT_ATOMS: atom_id res chain seq x y z
N MET A 1 -14.94 1.94 -0.20
CA MET A 1 -13.66 1.42 0.33
C MET A 1 -12.80 2.63 0.63
N ALA A 2 -12.47 2.91 1.90
CA ALA A 2 -11.92 4.22 2.23
C ALA A 2 -10.45 4.37 1.82
N GLN A 3 -10.05 5.59 1.50
CA GLN A 3 -8.65 5.96 1.29
C GLN A 3 -7.82 5.62 2.54
N PHE A 4 -6.66 5.02 2.31
CA PHE A 4 -5.70 4.52 3.29
C PHE A 4 -6.11 3.26 4.06
N ASP A 5 -7.23 2.63 3.72
CA ASP A 5 -7.54 1.29 4.22
C ASP A 5 -6.60 0.25 3.62
N VAL A 6 -6.24 -0.73 4.45
CA VAL A 6 -5.36 -1.85 4.10
C VAL A 6 -6.19 -3.11 3.92
N TYR A 7 -5.92 -3.83 2.85
CA TYR A 7 -6.60 -5.07 2.48
C TYR A 7 -5.58 -6.19 2.28
N ALA A 8 -5.98 -7.44 2.53
CA ALA A 8 -5.18 -8.59 2.12
C ALA A 8 -5.02 -8.61 0.60
N ASN A 9 -3.81 -8.90 0.11
CA ASN A 9 -3.59 -9.04 -1.32
C ASN A 9 -4.42 -10.23 -1.85
N PRO A 10 -5.31 -10.03 -2.84
CA PRO A 10 -6.17 -11.10 -3.34
C PRO A 10 -5.37 -12.21 -4.06
N SER A 11 -4.18 -11.90 -4.58
CA SER A 11 -3.32 -12.87 -5.25
C SER A 11 -2.63 -13.79 -4.23
N SER A 12 -3.12 -15.03 -4.11
CA SER A 12 -2.51 -16.06 -3.26
C SER A 12 -1.03 -16.30 -3.58
N ARG A 13 -0.66 -16.26 -4.86
CA ARG A 13 0.72 -16.42 -5.33
C ARG A 13 1.65 -15.30 -4.87
N GLN A 14 1.14 -14.09 -4.67
CA GLN A 14 1.94 -12.94 -4.24
C GLN A 14 1.91 -12.72 -2.73
N ARG A 15 0.89 -13.23 -2.02
CA ARG A 15 0.68 -12.97 -0.59
C ARG A 15 1.88 -13.27 0.30
N ASP A 16 2.67 -14.28 -0.04
CA ASP A 16 3.88 -14.59 0.74
C ASP A 16 4.82 -13.40 0.80
N GLY A 17 4.94 -12.63 -0.29
CA GLY A 17 5.86 -11.50 -0.40
C GLY A 17 5.21 -10.12 -0.25
N ILE A 18 3.99 -9.99 -0.76
CA ILE A 18 3.16 -8.80 -0.77
C ILE A 18 1.84 -9.14 -0.08
N PRO A 19 1.82 -9.32 1.24
CA PRO A 19 0.63 -9.80 1.96
C PRO A 19 -0.52 -8.80 1.94
N TYR A 20 -0.25 -7.50 1.83
CA TYR A 20 -1.27 -6.47 1.90
C TYR A 20 -1.11 -5.39 0.83
N LEU A 21 -2.22 -4.70 0.57
CA LEU A 21 -2.34 -3.56 -0.32
C LEU A 21 -3.00 -2.41 0.44
N VAL A 22 -2.46 -1.20 0.35
CA VAL A 22 -3.11 0.01 0.89
C VAL A 22 -3.79 0.78 -0.25
N VAL A 23 -5.03 1.20 -0.04
CA VAL A 23 -5.76 2.05 -0.99
C VAL A 23 -5.23 3.47 -0.93
N MET A 24 -4.78 4.01 -2.05
CA MET A 24 -4.30 5.39 -2.17
C MET A 24 -5.29 6.32 -2.87
N GLN A 25 -6.26 5.74 -3.58
CA GLN A 25 -7.29 6.47 -4.30
C GLN A 25 -8.16 7.29 -3.35
N SER A 26 -8.42 8.54 -3.73
CA SER A 26 -9.34 9.43 -3.02
C SER A 26 -10.77 8.89 -2.97
N ASP A 27 -11.46 9.09 -1.85
CA ASP A 27 -12.87 8.76 -1.67
C ASP A 27 -13.79 9.49 -2.65
N LEU A 28 -13.36 10.63 -3.21
CA LEU A 28 -14.07 11.33 -4.30
C LEU A 28 -14.28 10.45 -5.55
N LEU A 29 -13.42 9.44 -5.71
CA LEU A 29 -13.42 8.50 -6.83
C LEU A 29 -13.95 7.10 -6.42
N ASP A 30 -14.65 6.97 -5.28
CA ASP A 30 -15.13 5.66 -4.79
C ASP A 30 -16.17 5.00 -5.72
N HIS A 31 -16.83 5.80 -6.58
CA HIS A 31 -17.77 5.31 -7.59
C HIS A 31 -17.11 4.51 -8.74
N LEU A 32 -15.78 4.62 -8.92
CA LEU A 32 -15.06 3.88 -9.95
C LEU A 32 -14.93 2.39 -9.59
N PRO A 33 -14.87 1.48 -10.58
CA PRO A 33 -14.73 0.05 -10.32
C PRO A 33 -13.32 -0.37 -9.87
N THR A 34 -12.32 0.52 -10.00
CA THR A 34 -10.91 0.27 -9.67
C THR A 34 -10.46 1.06 -8.44
N ARG A 35 -9.40 0.58 -7.79
CA ARG A 35 -8.67 1.30 -6.74
C ARG A 35 -7.20 1.39 -7.10
N LEU A 36 -6.64 2.59 -7.04
CA LEU A 36 -5.19 2.81 -6.97
C LEU A 36 -4.68 2.30 -5.63
N VAL A 37 -3.74 1.36 -5.65
CA VAL A 37 -3.20 0.70 -4.46
C VAL A 37 -1.67 0.71 -4.48
N MET A 38 -1.08 0.77 -3.29
CA MET A 38 0.34 0.53 -3.08
C MET A 38 0.56 -0.79 -2.33
N PRO A 39 1.55 -1.60 -2.73
CA PRO A 39 1.87 -2.84 -2.06
C PRO A 39 2.61 -2.62 -0.74
N LEU A 40 2.29 -3.46 0.24
CA LEU A 40 3.02 -3.60 1.50
C LEU A 40 3.74 -4.95 1.47
N VAL A 41 5.06 -4.91 1.46
CA VAL A 41 5.93 -6.07 1.29
C VAL A 41 6.64 -6.45 2.57
N VAL A 42 6.96 -7.72 2.72
CA VAL A 42 7.75 -8.19 3.86
C VAL A 42 9.22 -7.74 3.76
N GLU A 43 9.87 -7.60 4.92
CA GLU A 43 11.24 -7.06 5.07
C GLU A 43 12.31 -7.77 4.22
N ARG A 44 12.11 -9.06 3.90
CA ARG A 44 13.06 -9.87 3.12
C ARG A 44 13.32 -9.39 1.69
N PHE A 45 12.57 -8.40 1.19
CA PHE A 45 12.77 -7.83 -0.15
C PHE A 45 13.83 -6.71 -0.23
N ASN A 46 14.77 -6.67 0.73
CA ASN A 46 15.92 -5.76 0.73
C ASN A 46 15.52 -4.27 0.70
N ALA A 47 14.62 -3.87 1.60
CA ALA A 47 14.30 -2.46 1.83
C ALA A 47 15.50 -1.64 2.34
N ALA A 48 16.57 -2.30 2.80
CA ALA A 48 17.74 -1.66 3.43
C ALA A 48 18.59 -0.81 2.46
N SER A 49 18.46 -0.99 1.14
CA SER A 49 19.23 -0.21 0.16
C SER A 49 18.54 1.07 -0.31
N LEU A 50 17.27 1.29 0.06
CA LEU A 50 16.47 2.41 -0.40
C LEU A 50 16.20 3.41 0.74
N PRO A 51 16.09 4.71 0.46
CA PRO A 51 15.83 5.72 1.50
C PRO A 51 14.55 5.39 2.27
N SER A 52 14.59 5.52 3.60
CA SER A 52 13.44 5.26 4.47
C SER A 52 12.22 6.14 4.15
N ARG A 53 12.44 7.31 3.56
CA ARG A 53 11.40 8.20 3.04
C ARG A 53 10.67 7.62 1.83
N LEU A 54 11.37 6.86 0.98
CA LEU A 54 10.80 6.18 -0.17
C LEU A 54 10.08 4.89 0.25
N ILE A 55 10.58 4.21 1.28
CA ILE A 55 10.06 2.91 1.73
C ILE A 55 9.75 2.99 3.24
N PRO A 56 8.70 3.73 3.64
CA PRO A 56 8.28 3.77 5.03
C PRO A 56 7.80 2.39 5.46
N SER A 57 8.05 2.04 6.73
CA SER A 57 7.58 0.80 7.33
C SER A 57 6.34 1.01 8.21
N PHE A 58 5.51 -0.02 8.28
CA PHE A 58 4.26 -0.08 9.02
C PHE A 58 4.13 -1.41 9.76
N ARG A 59 3.47 -1.40 10.92
CA ARG A 59 3.19 -2.62 11.69
C ARG A 59 1.72 -3.01 11.51
N ILE A 60 1.48 -4.12 10.82
CA ILE A 60 0.12 -4.59 10.45
C ILE A 60 0.08 -6.09 10.72
N GLY A 61 -0.95 -6.58 11.40
CA GLY A 61 -1.05 -8.02 11.72
C GLY A 61 0.14 -8.58 12.52
N GLY A 62 0.79 -7.75 13.35
CA GLY A 62 1.94 -8.16 14.17
C GLY A 62 3.29 -8.23 13.45
N GLN A 63 3.34 -7.97 12.14
CA GLN A 63 4.56 -7.98 11.32
C GLN A 63 4.94 -6.56 10.86
N THR A 64 6.24 -6.33 10.69
CA THR A 64 6.76 -5.12 10.04
C THR A 64 6.72 -5.31 8.53
N LEU A 65 6.17 -4.33 7.84
CA LEU A 65 5.98 -4.30 6.41
C LEU A 65 6.50 -2.99 5.84
N HIS A 66 6.91 -3.02 4.59
CA HIS A 66 7.47 -1.89 3.87
C HIS A 66 6.56 -1.51 2.72
N LEU A 67 6.25 -0.22 2.60
CA LEU A 67 5.52 0.29 1.45
C LEU A 67 6.41 0.29 0.21
N TRP A 68 5.89 -0.18 -0.92
CA TRP A 68 6.61 -0.21 -2.19
C TRP A 68 5.92 0.70 -3.24
N PRO A 69 6.12 2.03 -3.13
CA PRO A 69 5.41 2.98 -3.98
C PRO A 69 5.73 2.85 -5.47
N GLN A 70 6.93 2.36 -5.83
CA GLN A 70 7.32 2.11 -7.22
C GLN A 70 6.53 0.98 -7.89
N GLN A 71 5.78 0.20 -7.11
CA GLN A 71 4.87 -0.84 -7.60
C GLN A 71 3.40 -0.46 -7.41
N THR A 72 3.10 0.85 -7.33
CA THR A 72 1.72 1.35 -7.36
C THR A 72 1.00 0.81 -8.59
N ALA A 73 -0.21 0.28 -8.39
CA ALA A 73 -1.00 -0.32 -9.46
C ALA A 73 -2.48 -0.05 -9.26
N THR A 74 -3.29 -0.41 -10.27
CA THR A 74 -4.74 -0.43 -10.15
C THR A 74 -5.24 -1.86 -10.00
N ILE A 75 -6.27 -2.04 -9.18
CA ILE A 75 -6.96 -3.33 -9.02
C ILE A 75 -8.48 -3.11 -9.02
N LEU A 76 -9.24 -4.14 -9.40
CA LEU A 76 -10.70 -4.10 -9.29
C LEU A 76 -11.12 -4.10 -7.82
N SER A 77 -11.96 -3.15 -7.43
CA SER A 77 -12.51 -3.01 -6.08
C SER A 77 -13.12 -4.31 -5.54
N ARG A 78 -13.89 -5.02 -6.38
CA ARG A 78 -14.51 -6.32 -6.03
C ARG A 78 -13.53 -7.44 -5.65
N MET A 79 -12.24 -7.29 -5.95
CA MET A 79 -11.21 -8.28 -5.55
C MET A 79 -10.71 -8.04 -4.13
N LEU A 80 -10.89 -6.82 -3.60
CA LEU A 80 -10.50 -6.47 -2.26
C LEU A 80 -11.64 -6.85 -1.32
N GLY A 81 -11.34 -7.69 -0.32
CA GLY A 81 -12.32 -8.14 0.67
C GLY A 81 -12.54 -7.10 1.77
N GLU A 82 -12.66 -7.57 3.01
CA GLU A 82 -12.77 -6.69 4.17
C GLU A 82 -11.44 -5.99 4.50
N PRO A 83 -11.48 -4.73 4.96
CA PRO A 83 -10.29 -4.04 5.44
C PRO A 83 -9.74 -4.72 6.69
N VAL A 84 -8.42 -4.85 6.77
CA VAL A 84 -7.72 -5.47 7.92
C VAL A 84 -7.11 -4.43 8.87
N ALA A 85 -6.88 -3.22 8.38
CA ALA A 85 -6.34 -2.08 9.12
C ALA A 85 -6.61 -0.79 8.35
N SER A 86 -6.33 0.36 8.98
CA SER A 86 -6.30 1.66 8.31
C SER A 86 -5.01 2.39 8.65
N LEU A 87 -4.36 2.97 7.64
CA LEU A 87 -3.15 3.78 7.75
C LEU A 87 -3.44 5.28 7.64
N LYS A 88 -4.69 5.70 7.85
CA LYS A 88 -5.10 7.10 7.76
C LYS A 88 -4.30 8.03 8.69
N GLY A 89 -3.88 7.54 9.86
CA GLY A 89 -3.02 8.29 10.79
C GLY A 89 -1.61 8.56 10.24
N ASP A 90 -1.14 7.76 9.29
CA ASP A 90 0.16 7.87 8.63
C ASP A 90 0.05 8.43 7.19
N GLN A 91 -1.06 9.08 6.84
CA GLN A 91 -1.34 9.55 5.47
C GLN A 91 -0.19 10.37 4.86
N SER A 92 0.51 11.21 5.64
CA SER A 92 1.63 12.02 5.16
C SER A 92 2.77 11.14 4.65
N ARG A 93 3.11 10.09 5.39
CA ARG A 93 4.17 9.14 5.02
C ARG A 93 3.81 8.36 3.74
N LEU A 94 2.53 8.05 3.54
CA LEU A 94 2.06 7.38 2.32
C LEU A 94 2.14 8.32 1.10
N LEU A 95 1.74 9.58 1.27
CA LEU A 95 1.78 10.58 0.19
C LEU A 95 3.22 10.94 -0.16
N ASP A 96 4.08 11.17 0.82
CA ASP A 96 5.50 11.47 0.62
C ASP A 96 6.22 10.34 -0.14
N ALA A 97 5.91 9.09 0.17
CA ALA A 97 6.50 7.94 -0.51
C ALA A 97 6.04 7.82 -1.97
N LEU A 98 4.76 8.13 -2.25
CA LEU A 98 4.24 8.17 -3.62
C LEU A 98 4.83 9.36 -4.39
N ASP A 99 4.93 10.52 -3.76
CA ASP A 99 5.52 11.73 -4.34
C ASP A 99 6.99 11.48 -4.70
N ALA A 100 7.77 10.85 -3.82
CA ALA A 100 9.17 10.50 -4.11
C ALA A 100 9.34 9.64 -5.38
N VAL A 101 8.34 8.84 -5.78
CA VAL A 101 8.36 8.07 -7.03
C VAL A 101 7.93 8.90 -8.24
N VAL A 102 6.95 9.79 -8.06
CA VAL A 102 6.33 10.55 -9.16
C VAL A 102 7.12 11.81 -9.50
N SER A 103 7.59 12.53 -8.48
CA SER A 103 8.22 13.84 -8.60
C SER A 103 9.69 13.85 -8.19
N GLY A 104 10.12 12.90 -7.34
CA GLY A 104 11.52 12.73 -6.94
C GLY A 104 12.03 13.68 -5.84
N ILE A 105 11.13 14.33 -5.09
CA ILE A 105 11.42 15.45 -4.19
C ILE A 105 11.44 15.03 -2.71
#